data_AF-A0A4S8L6Y6-F1
#
_entry.id   AF-A0A4S8L6Y6-F1
#
_cell.length_a   1.000
_cell.length_b   1.000
_cell.length_c   1.000
_cell.angle_alpha   90.00
_cell.angle_beta   90.00
_cell.angle_gamma   90.00
#
_symmetry.space_group_name_H-M   'P 1'
#
loop_
_entity.id
_entity.type
_entity.pdbx_description
1 polymer ?
#
loop_
_entity_poly.entity_id
_entity_poly.type
_entity_poly.pdbx_seq_one_letter_code
_entity_poly.pdbx_strand_id
1 'polypeptide(L)'
;MTSTSQNLTLCFARGSSQPIIATSTKPTHIPENHILICVDRFGLSANNITYQALGEHPHFRYFDFHPAPNEGGISPKTHGVVPVWGFGTVVASSHPKVLVGERLYGYLAPTRYLLVEIDPKDANKHAIYVPRSHFPPDRRPYNQILRCSTDPAYTQDTEDLIMLYRPLFWTSFWCEDWLHSSGYQTDCSSILISSASSKTAFCFAYCVSKRYTNPSKSSSSTGNKVKPKLIGITSSKNLSFTKQLGLYDEVYTYDEFTSVPALQGSRVDPKKTKWIYVDVAGNDKLNESVYKHFESPYTGKLVLSVSLGMTTLTPASMGAAVAETMGAESGHGAGAGASSAKGLVVSNSGTYMNSPSQNAAASGVSTATTGSTEEIYPKIEKFFTPEWLEIRRKQIPVQEIFEMQKKAWTELMRDCRAWVRTERVYNGVGGTGHGERVKEEYEKIEKEGMKPDMGMIWSMWGGEGEAERVCVEAGGVGTKAKL
;
A
#
# COMPACT_ATOMS: atom_id res chain seq x y z
N MET A 1 -1.09 -23.39 -29.30
CA MET A 1 -0.56 -22.10 -29.76
C MET A 1 -1.38 -21.01 -29.09
N THR A 2 -0.81 -20.29 -28.13
CA THR A 2 -1.51 -19.15 -27.50
C THR A 2 -1.57 -17.99 -28.50
N SER A 3 -2.76 -17.49 -28.79
CA SER A 3 -2.94 -16.44 -29.79
C SER A 3 -2.36 -15.12 -29.29
N THR A 4 -1.19 -14.72 -29.81
CA THR A 4 -0.49 -13.46 -29.44
C THR A 4 -1.24 -12.19 -29.84
N SER A 5 -2.31 -12.33 -30.63
CA SER A 5 -3.25 -11.27 -31.02
C SER A 5 -4.28 -10.92 -29.95
N GLN A 6 -4.47 -11.76 -28.93
CA GLN A 6 -5.43 -11.52 -27.86
C GLN A 6 -4.78 -10.85 -26.65
N ASN A 7 -5.45 -9.82 -26.14
CA ASN A 7 -5.14 -9.14 -24.90
C ASN A 7 -6.15 -9.56 -23.82
N LEU A 8 -5.66 -10.23 -22.78
CA LEU A 8 -6.48 -10.66 -21.64
C LEU A 8 -6.28 -9.69 -20.49
N THR A 9 -7.36 -9.25 -19.86
CA THR A 9 -7.34 -8.31 -18.73
C THR A 9 -8.25 -8.80 -17.61
N LEU A 10 -7.76 -8.81 -16.37
CA LEU A 10 -8.61 -9.01 -15.19
C LEU A 10 -9.40 -7.72 -14.91
N CYS A 11 -10.72 -7.81 -14.97
CA CYS A 11 -11.66 -6.71 -14.76
C CYS A 11 -12.69 -7.06 -13.69
N PHE A 12 -13.41 -6.04 -13.21
CA PHE A 12 -14.50 -6.18 -12.24
C PHE A 12 -15.69 -5.39 -12.74
N ALA A 13 -16.89 -5.99 -12.72
CA ALA A 13 -18.10 -5.26 -13.05
C ALA A 13 -18.34 -4.14 -12.01
N ARG A 14 -18.60 -2.91 -12.47
CA ARG A 14 -18.88 -1.79 -11.57
C ARG A 14 -20.17 -2.08 -10.79
N GLY A 15 -20.14 -1.85 -9.48
CA GLY A 15 -21.22 -2.24 -8.56
C GLY A 15 -21.24 -3.72 -8.16
N SER A 16 -20.24 -4.51 -8.57
CA SER A 16 -20.08 -5.92 -8.20
C SER A 16 -18.63 -6.19 -7.77
N SER A 17 -18.42 -7.23 -6.97
CA SER A 17 -17.07 -7.75 -6.68
C SER A 17 -16.64 -8.85 -7.63
N GLN A 18 -17.50 -9.32 -8.54
CA GLN A 18 -17.16 -10.48 -9.36
C GLN A 18 -16.03 -10.19 -10.37
N PRO A 19 -14.92 -10.95 -10.33
CA PRO A 19 -13.86 -10.84 -11.32
C PRO A 19 -14.29 -11.47 -12.67
N ILE A 20 -13.80 -10.89 -13.77
CA ILE A 20 -13.94 -11.42 -15.13
C ILE A 20 -12.62 -11.30 -15.89
N ILE A 21 -12.32 -12.27 -16.76
CA ILE A 21 -11.24 -12.16 -17.74
C ILE A 21 -11.81 -11.56 -19.02
N ALA A 22 -11.57 -10.26 -19.22
CA ALA A 22 -11.89 -9.56 -20.45
C ALA A 22 -10.95 -10.00 -21.56
N THR A 23 -11.50 -10.34 -22.73
CA THR A 23 -10.72 -10.60 -23.94
C THR A 23 -10.92 -9.43 -24.91
N SER A 24 -9.82 -8.87 -25.39
CA SER A 24 -9.79 -7.78 -26.36
C SER A 24 -8.66 -7.99 -27.38
N THR A 25 -8.64 -7.19 -28.43
CA THR A 25 -7.58 -7.24 -29.43
C THR A 25 -6.31 -6.57 -28.89
N LYS A 26 -5.13 -7.16 -29.16
CA LYS A 26 -3.84 -6.50 -28.88
C LYS A 26 -3.79 -5.15 -29.63
N PRO A 27 -3.48 -4.03 -28.96
CA PRO A 27 -3.31 -2.75 -29.65
C PRO A 27 -2.25 -2.83 -30.75
N THR A 28 -2.63 -2.43 -31.97
CA THR A 28 -1.73 -2.38 -33.14
C THR A 28 -1.33 -0.96 -33.51
N HIS A 29 -2.19 0.02 -33.24
CA HIS A 29 -1.92 1.44 -33.40
C HIS A 29 -1.34 2.02 -32.10
N ILE A 30 -0.20 2.70 -32.18
CA ILE A 30 0.45 3.39 -31.06
C ILE A 30 0.28 4.90 -31.29
N PRO A 31 -0.65 5.58 -30.59
CA PRO A 31 -0.85 7.02 -30.73
C PRO A 31 0.41 7.79 -30.34
N GLU A 32 0.51 9.07 -30.71
CA GLU A 32 1.65 9.92 -30.34
C GLU A 32 1.89 9.93 -28.82
N ASN A 33 3.16 9.90 -28.40
CA ASN A 33 3.57 9.85 -26.99
C ASN A 33 3.03 8.65 -26.19
N HIS A 34 2.68 7.54 -26.86
CA HIS A 34 2.26 6.31 -26.19
C HIS A 34 3.33 5.22 -26.29
N ILE A 35 3.29 4.32 -25.32
CA ILE A 35 4.05 3.08 -25.31
C ILE A 35 3.10 1.89 -25.12
N LEU A 36 3.41 0.77 -25.75
CA LEU A 36 2.78 -0.52 -25.48
C LEU A 36 3.73 -1.34 -24.62
N ILE A 37 3.28 -1.64 -23.40
CA ILE A 37 4.01 -2.46 -22.44
C ILE A 37 3.45 -3.88 -22.51
N CYS A 38 4.30 -4.85 -22.79
CA CYS A 38 3.99 -6.25 -22.49
C CYS A 38 4.19 -6.48 -21.00
N VAL A 39 3.09 -6.65 -20.26
CA VAL A 39 3.12 -6.87 -18.81
C VAL A 39 3.45 -8.34 -18.57
N ASP A 40 4.55 -8.60 -17.88
CA ASP A 40 5.07 -9.95 -17.67
C ASP A 40 4.42 -10.60 -16.44
N ARG A 41 4.55 -9.91 -15.30
CA ARG A 41 4.10 -10.38 -14.00
C ARG A 41 3.80 -9.21 -13.06
N PHE A 42 2.96 -9.47 -12.07
CA PHE A 42 2.58 -8.50 -11.06
C PHE A 42 2.36 -9.17 -9.71
N GLY A 43 2.57 -8.40 -8.64
CA GLY A 43 2.25 -8.85 -7.28
C GLY A 43 0.76 -8.70 -6.99
N LEU A 44 0.17 -9.71 -6.36
CA LEU A 44 -1.16 -9.59 -5.75
C LEU A 44 -1.04 -9.64 -4.23
N SER A 45 -1.76 -8.74 -3.56
CA SER A 45 -1.77 -8.62 -2.10
C SER A 45 -3.18 -8.32 -1.58
N ALA A 46 -3.36 -8.34 -0.25
CA ALA A 46 -4.59 -7.88 0.39
C ALA A 46 -4.96 -6.45 -0.02
N ASN A 47 -3.98 -5.60 -0.35
CA ASN A 47 -4.26 -4.25 -0.85
C ASN A 47 -5.07 -4.27 -2.15
N ASN A 48 -4.88 -5.25 -3.03
CA ASN A 48 -5.64 -5.31 -4.27
C ASN A 48 -7.13 -5.60 -4.01
N ILE A 49 -7.44 -6.37 -2.96
CA ILE A 49 -8.81 -6.58 -2.49
C ILE A 49 -9.38 -5.26 -1.93
N THR A 50 -8.58 -4.51 -1.17
CA THR A 50 -8.97 -3.16 -0.72
C THR A 50 -9.16 -2.19 -1.90
N TYR A 51 -8.33 -2.28 -2.94
CA TYR A 51 -8.45 -1.44 -4.13
C TYR A 51 -9.74 -1.71 -4.89
N GLN A 52 -10.12 -2.97 -5.00
CA GLN A 52 -11.40 -3.37 -5.55
C GLN A 52 -12.57 -2.84 -4.72
N ALA A 53 -12.52 -3.01 -3.38
CA ALA A 53 -13.56 -2.51 -2.47
C ALA A 53 -13.73 -0.99 -2.57
N LEU A 54 -12.63 -0.27 -2.79
CA LEU A 54 -12.58 1.19 -2.93
C LEU A 54 -12.57 1.63 -4.40
N GLY A 55 -12.93 0.76 -5.34
CA GLY A 55 -12.86 0.98 -6.78
C GLY A 55 -13.62 2.22 -7.22
N GLU A 56 -14.85 2.37 -6.72
CA GLU A 56 -15.76 3.50 -6.98
C GLU A 56 -15.66 4.61 -5.94
N HIS A 57 -14.87 4.43 -4.88
CA HIS A 57 -14.84 5.39 -3.79
C HIS A 57 -14.33 6.75 -4.31
N PRO A 58 -15.05 7.87 -4.14
CA PRO A 58 -14.73 9.15 -4.81
C PRO A 58 -13.31 9.68 -4.58
N HIS A 59 -12.74 9.36 -3.42
CA HIS A 59 -11.37 9.75 -3.06
C HIS A 59 -10.27 8.85 -3.65
N PHE A 60 -10.56 7.56 -3.86
CA PHE A 60 -9.54 6.58 -4.26
C PHE A 60 -9.63 6.22 -5.73
N ARG A 61 -10.84 5.98 -6.24
CA ARG A 61 -11.14 5.73 -7.65
C ARG A 61 -10.19 4.70 -8.28
N TYR A 62 -9.92 3.59 -7.58
CA TYR A 62 -8.92 2.62 -8.05
C TYR A 62 -9.25 2.05 -9.42
N PHE A 63 -10.54 1.93 -9.77
CA PHE A 63 -11.00 1.49 -11.09
C PHE A 63 -10.66 2.45 -12.23
N ASP A 64 -10.30 3.70 -11.93
CA ASP A 64 -10.02 4.74 -12.92
C ASP A 64 -8.52 4.91 -13.17
N PHE A 65 -7.65 4.09 -12.57
CA PHE A 65 -6.21 4.10 -12.88
C PHE A 65 -5.94 3.60 -14.29
N HIS A 66 -6.62 2.54 -14.74
CA HIS A 66 -6.47 2.02 -16.09
C HIS A 66 -7.86 1.75 -16.69
N PRO A 67 -8.12 2.14 -17.95
CA PRO A 67 -9.41 1.88 -18.56
C PRO A 67 -9.59 0.36 -18.76
N ALA A 68 -10.80 -0.14 -18.49
CA ALA A 68 -11.19 -1.47 -18.94
C ALA A 68 -11.23 -1.51 -20.49
N PRO A 69 -11.04 -2.68 -21.12
CA PRO A 69 -11.22 -2.82 -22.56
C PRO A 69 -12.62 -2.37 -23.01
N ASN A 70 -12.74 -1.91 -24.26
CA ASN A 70 -14.01 -1.51 -24.86
C ASN A 70 -14.43 -2.49 -25.98
N GLU A 71 -14.46 -3.78 -25.64
CA GLU A 71 -14.75 -4.90 -26.54
C GLU A 71 -15.51 -5.99 -25.78
N GLY A 72 -16.22 -6.89 -26.49
CA GLY A 72 -16.81 -8.09 -25.88
C GLY A 72 -17.87 -7.83 -24.79
N GLY A 73 -18.60 -6.71 -24.86
CA GLY A 73 -19.60 -6.32 -23.85
C GLY A 73 -19.02 -5.66 -22.60
N ILE A 74 -17.70 -5.44 -22.58
CA ILE A 74 -16.97 -4.75 -21.51
C ILE A 74 -16.65 -3.33 -21.98
N SER A 75 -16.71 -2.37 -21.05
CA SER A 75 -16.32 -0.98 -21.30
C SER A 75 -15.84 -0.34 -20.00
N PRO A 76 -15.06 0.76 -20.04
CA PRO A 76 -14.71 1.54 -18.85
C PRO A 76 -15.92 2.03 -18.02
N LYS A 77 -17.10 2.13 -18.65
CA LYS A 77 -18.36 2.53 -17.98
C LYS A 77 -19.01 1.40 -17.20
N THR A 78 -18.80 0.15 -17.62
CA THR A 78 -19.44 -1.02 -17.01
C THR A 78 -18.48 -1.81 -16.13
N HIS A 79 -17.16 -1.66 -16.35
CA HIS A 79 -16.13 -2.39 -15.63
C HIS A 79 -14.98 -1.49 -15.20
N GLY A 80 -14.38 -1.85 -14.08
CA GLY A 80 -13.16 -1.27 -13.55
C GLY A 80 -11.98 -2.24 -13.62
N VAL A 81 -10.77 -1.69 -13.52
CA VAL A 81 -9.52 -2.47 -13.44
C VAL A 81 -8.81 -2.12 -12.15
N VAL A 82 -8.48 -3.13 -11.34
CA VAL A 82 -7.66 -2.92 -10.15
C VAL A 82 -6.19 -2.82 -10.58
N PRO A 83 -5.50 -1.70 -10.31
CA PRO A 83 -4.08 -1.56 -10.61
C PRO A 83 -3.21 -2.48 -9.74
N VAL A 84 -2.07 -2.87 -10.29
CA VAL A 84 -1.13 -3.84 -9.68
C VAL A 84 0.30 -3.36 -9.83
N TRP A 85 1.15 -3.62 -8.84
CA TRP A 85 2.59 -3.37 -8.98
C TRP A 85 3.22 -4.51 -9.77
N GLY A 86 3.82 -4.19 -10.91
CA GLY A 86 4.30 -5.21 -11.83
C GLY A 86 5.46 -4.77 -12.69
N PHE A 87 6.00 -5.76 -13.40
CA PHE A 87 7.06 -5.60 -14.38
C PHE A 87 6.52 -5.82 -15.79
N GLY A 88 7.04 -5.03 -16.72
CA GLY A 88 6.74 -5.19 -18.14
C GLY A 88 7.86 -4.68 -19.02
N THR A 89 7.79 -5.03 -20.29
CA THR A 89 8.77 -4.66 -21.30
C THR A 89 8.10 -3.85 -22.40
N VAL A 90 8.71 -2.74 -22.82
CA VAL A 90 8.19 -1.95 -23.94
C VAL A 90 8.32 -2.76 -25.23
N VAL A 91 7.20 -3.00 -25.91
CA VAL A 91 7.15 -3.74 -27.19
C VAL A 91 6.83 -2.84 -28.39
N ALA A 92 6.32 -1.63 -28.14
CA ALA A 92 6.19 -0.59 -29.15
C ALA A 92 6.20 0.78 -28.47
N SER A 93 6.70 1.81 -29.17
CA SER A 93 6.77 3.18 -28.64
C SER A 93 6.68 4.18 -29.78
N SER A 94 5.88 5.23 -29.59
CA SER A 94 5.92 6.46 -30.39
C SER A 94 6.56 7.62 -29.63
N HIS A 95 6.96 7.40 -28.36
CA HIS A 95 7.55 8.44 -27.53
C HIS A 95 9.08 8.50 -27.74
N PRO A 96 9.65 9.66 -28.11
CA PRO A 96 11.04 9.76 -28.59
C PRO A 96 12.10 9.41 -27.53
N LYS A 97 11.74 9.48 -26.24
CA LYS A 97 12.65 9.16 -25.13
C LYS A 97 12.49 7.76 -24.56
N VAL A 98 11.52 6.96 -25.02
CA VAL A 98 11.24 5.60 -24.50
C VAL A 98 11.46 4.59 -25.60
N LEU A 99 12.40 3.68 -25.39
CA LEU A 99 12.84 2.70 -26.37
C LEU A 99 12.13 1.37 -26.19
N VAL A 100 11.91 0.69 -27.32
CA VAL A 100 11.51 -0.72 -27.33
C VAL A 100 12.59 -1.56 -26.63
N GLY A 101 12.16 -2.54 -25.82
CA GLY A 101 13.03 -3.37 -25.00
C GLY A 101 13.30 -2.84 -23.59
N GLU A 102 12.88 -1.62 -23.25
CA GLU A 102 13.01 -1.11 -21.87
C GLU A 102 12.21 -1.97 -20.89
N ARG A 103 12.88 -2.46 -19.84
CA ARG A 103 12.25 -3.12 -18.68
C ARG A 103 11.78 -2.09 -17.68
N LEU A 104 10.51 -2.13 -17.33
CA LEU A 104 9.82 -1.14 -16.53
C LEU A 104 9.17 -1.77 -15.30
N TYR A 105 9.17 -1.02 -14.19
CA TYR A 105 8.44 -1.35 -12.97
C TYR A 105 7.45 -0.23 -12.62
N GLY A 106 6.19 -0.55 -12.36
CA GLY A 106 5.21 0.49 -12.07
C GLY A 106 3.87 -0.03 -11.59
N TYR A 107 2.93 0.91 -11.43
CA TYR A 107 1.54 0.62 -11.10
C TYR A 107 0.75 0.35 -12.39
N LEU A 108 0.85 -0.88 -12.87
CA LEU A 108 0.33 -1.36 -14.15
C LEU A 108 -1.11 -1.89 -14.01
N ALA A 109 -1.64 -2.44 -15.10
CA ALA A 109 -2.89 -3.18 -15.11
C ALA A 109 -2.61 -4.69 -15.16
N PRO A 110 -3.48 -5.54 -14.59
CA PRO A 110 -3.42 -7.00 -14.74
C PRO A 110 -3.90 -7.41 -16.15
N THR A 111 -3.10 -7.06 -17.16
CA THR A 111 -3.36 -7.29 -18.58
C THR A 111 -2.15 -7.96 -19.25
N ARG A 112 -2.25 -8.45 -20.48
CA ARG A 112 -1.08 -8.90 -21.27
C ARG A 112 -0.34 -7.73 -21.90
N TYR A 113 -1.10 -6.79 -22.45
CA TYR A 113 -0.59 -5.61 -23.14
C TYR A 113 -1.28 -4.35 -22.61
N LEU A 114 -0.47 -3.40 -22.14
CA LEU A 114 -0.90 -2.14 -21.58
C LEU A 114 -0.44 -0.99 -22.47
N LEU A 115 -1.37 -0.32 -23.14
CA LEU A 115 -1.13 0.91 -23.89
C LEU A 115 -1.30 2.11 -22.94
N VAL A 116 -0.25 2.93 -22.80
CA VAL A 116 -0.28 4.10 -21.92
C VAL A 116 0.33 5.32 -22.60
N GLU A 117 -0.27 6.49 -22.35
CA GLU A 117 0.29 7.80 -22.67
C GLU A 117 1.44 8.12 -21.72
N ILE A 118 2.48 8.76 -22.25
CA ILE A 118 3.64 9.26 -21.51
C ILE A 118 3.70 10.78 -21.68
N ASP A 119 3.84 11.50 -20.56
CA ASP A 119 4.01 12.95 -20.61
C ASP A 119 5.37 13.29 -21.29
N PRO A 120 5.36 14.01 -22.43
CA PRO A 120 6.58 14.33 -23.18
C PRO A 120 7.59 15.19 -22.39
N LYS A 121 7.10 15.91 -21.38
CA LYS A 121 7.89 16.80 -20.52
C LYS A 121 8.42 16.09 -19.27
N ASP A 122 7.85 14.94 -18.91
CA ASP A 122 8.14 14.24 -17.65
C ASP A 122 8.58 12.79 -17.88
N ALA A 123 9.64 12.68 -18.68
CA ALA A 123 10.39 11.46 -18.92
C ALA A 123 11.89 11.73 -18.77
N ASN A 124 12.53 11.06 -17.81
CA ASN A 124 13.95 11.22 -17.50
C ASN A 124 14.64 9.85 -17.37
N LYS A 125 15.94 9.84 -17.06
CA LYS A 125 16.71 8.59 -17.01
C LYS A 125 16.22 7.57 -15.96
N HIS A 126 15.50 8.01 -14.93
CA HIS A 126 15.03 7.18 -13.81
C HIS A 126 13.58 6.71 -13.93
N ALA A 127 12.72 7.56 -14.49
CA ALA A 127 11.29 7.29 -14.56
C ALA A 127 10.63 8.00 -15.75
N ILE A 128 9.46 7.47 -16.13
CA ILE A 128 8.51 8.07 -17.05
C ILE A 128 7.19 8.29 -16.34
N TYR A 129 6.46 9.33 -16.74
CA TYR A 129 5.21 9.73 -16.09
C TYR A 129 4.00 9.48 -16.98
N VAL A 130 2.97 8.84 -16.42
CA VAL A 130 1.67 8.65 -17.07
C VAL A 130 0.72 9.77 -16.61
N PRO A 131 0.32 10.70 -17.49
CA PRO A 131 -0.55 11.79 -17.10
C PRO A 131 -1.97 11.27 -16.75
N ARG A 132 -2.45 11.62 -15.56
CA ARG A 132 -3.82 11.30 -15.11
C ARG A 132 -4.45 12.50 -14.42
N SER A 133 -4.90 13.46 -15.22
CA SER A 133 -5.44 14.74 -14.74
C SER A 133 -6.71 14.61 -13.88
N HIS A 134 -7.40 13.47 -13.94
CA HIS A 134 -8.58 13.18 -13.11
C HIS A 134 -8.24 12.74 -11.68
N PHE A 135 -6.96 12.51 -11.36
CA PHE A 135 -6.50 12.23 -9.99
C PHE A 135 -5.87 13.48 -9.36
N PRO A 136 -5.94 13.62 -8.02
CA PRO A 136 -5.26 14.70 -7.35
C PRO A 136 -3.72 14.59 -7.48
N PRO A 137 -2.98 15.71 -7.37
CA PRO A 137 -1.52 15.74 -7.58
C PRO A 137 -0.72 14.82 -6.64
N ASP A 138 -1.26 14.53 -5.46
CA ASP A 138 -0.67 13.66 -4.45
C ASP A 138 -0.55 12.18 -4.91
N ARG A 139 -1.27 11.80 -5.99
CA ARG A 139 -1.18 10.49 -6.64
C ARG A 139 0.00 10.35 -7.58
N ARG A 140 0.81 11.39 -7.76
CA ARG A 140 1.99 11.39 -8.64
C ARG A 140 2.89 10.14 -8.50
N PRO A 141 3.19 9.61 -7.30
CA PRO A 141 4.02 8.40 -7.17
C PRO A 141 3.43 7.15 -7.83
N TYR A 142 2.10 7.05 -7.93
CA TYR A 142 1.41 5.93 -8.59
C TYR A 142 1.34 6.09 -10.11
N ASN A 143 1.66 7.28 -10.62
CA ASN A 143 1.71 7.60 -12.04
C ASN A 143 3.13 7.55 -12.60
N GLN A 144 4.13 7.29 -11.76
CA GLN A 144 5.52 7.10 -12.18
C GLN A 144 5.79 5.62 -12.49
N ILE A 145 6.36 5.36 -13.65
CA ILE A 145 6.89 4.05 -14.04
C ILE A 145 8.41 4.16 -14.04
N LEU A 146 9.05 3.33 -13.21
CA LEU A 146 10.50 3.32 -13.02
C LEU A 146 11.20 2.53 -14.12
N ARG A 147 12.37 3.03 -14.51
CA ARG A 147 13.27 2.38 -15.47
C ARG A 147 14.21 1.46 -14.74
N CYS A 148 14.12 0.15 -15.00
CA CYS A 148 14.92 -0.83 -14.27
C CYS A 148 16.43 -0.66 -14.53
N SER A 149 16.81 -0.17 -15.71
CA SER A 149 18.22 0.04 -16.10
C SER A 149 18.97 1.07 -15.26
N THR A 150 18.27 1.96 -14.55
CA THR A 150 18.88 3.01 -13.72
C THR A 150 18.37 3.01 -12.29
N ASP A 151 17.60 1.99 -11.91
CA ASP A 151 17.05 1.84 -10.59
C ASP A 151 18.06 1.13 -9.67
N PRO A 152 18.65 1.82 -8.67
CA PRO A 152 19.63 1.20 -7.77
C PRO A 152 19.01 0.12 -6.87
N ALA A 153 17.68 0.07 -6.77
CA ALA A 153 16.95 -0.94 -6.01
C ALA A 153 16.64 -2.20 -6.83
N TYR A 154 16.96 -2.22 -8.13
CA TYR A 154 16.59 -3.28 -9.06
C TYR A 154 17.76 -4.24 -9.35
N THR A 155 17.46 -5.54 -9.25
CA THR A 155 18.18 -6.60 -9.95
C THR A 155 17.14 -7.58 -10.51
N GLN A 156 17.47 -8.29 -11.59
CA GLN A 156 16.50 -9.17 -12.24
C GLN A 156 16.02 -10.31 -11.31
N ASP A 157 16.88 -10.80 -10.42
CA ASP A 157 16.55 -11.86 -9.44
C ASP A 157 15.70 -11.36 -8.27
N THR A 158 15.50 -10.05 -8.12
CA THR A 158 14.71 -9.46 -7.02
C THR A 158 13.34 -8.96 -7.43
N GLU A 159 12.93 -9.14 -8.69
CA GLU A 159 11.64 -8.66 -9.19
C GLU A 159 10.44 -9.11 -8.35
N ASP A 160 10.41 -10.39 -7.94
CA ASP A 160 9.35 -10.91 -7.09
C ASP A 160 9.29 -10.18 -5.75
N LEU A 161 10.44 -9.98 -5.10
CA LEU A 161 10.53 -9.25 -3.83
C LEU A 161 10.19 -7.76 -4.01
N ILE A 162 10.58 -7.15 -5.12
CA ILE A 162 10.25 -5.76 -5.43
C ILE A 162 8.73 -5.57 -5.51
N MET A 163 8.01 -6.43 -6.25
CA MET A 163 6.55 -6.36 -6.36
C MET A 163 5.86 -6.56 -5.01
N LEU A 164 6.37 -7.49 -4.19
CA LEU A 164 5.78 -7.83 -2.90
C LEU A 164 6.04 -6.79 -1.81
N TYR A 165 7.24 -6.20 -1.79
CA TYR A 165 7.69 -5.38 -0.67
C TYR A 165 7.80 -3.90 -0.97
N ARG A 166 8.21 -3.47 -2.17
CA ARG A 166 8.54 -2.06 -2.41
C ARG A 166 7.44 -1.07 -2.02
N PRO A 167 6.18 -1.20 -2.46
CA PRO A 167 5.14 -0.24 -2.10
C PRO A 167 4.80 -0.26 -0.60
N LEU A 168 4.88 -1.43 0.04
CA LEU A 168 4.50 -1.63 1.44
C LEU A 168 5.62 -1.18 2.38
N PHE A 169 6.85 -1.54 2.06
CA PHE A 169 8.05 -1.18 2.78
C PHE A 169 8.27 0.33 2.80
N TRP A 170 8.09 1.03 1.68
CA TRP A 170 8.27 2.50 1.69
C TRP A 170 7.24 3.19 2.57
N THR A 171 6.00 2.73 2.59
CA THR A 171 4.99 3.22 3.54
C THR A 171 5.44 3.00 4.99
N SER A 172 5.93 1.80 5.32
CA SER A 172 6.44 1.48 6.65
C SER A 172 7.67 2.30 7.05
N PHE A 173 8.64 2.43 6.14
CA PHE A 173 9.89 3.16 6.36
C PHE A 173 9.65 4.64 6.62
N TRP A 174 8.82 5.29 5.79
CA TRP A 174 8.53 6.71 5.95
C TRP A 174 7.64 7.01 7.15
N CYS A 175 6.73 6.10 7.51
CA CYS A 175 5.96 6.22 8.75
C CYS A 175 6.88 6.14 9.98
N GLU A 176 7.81 5.20 9.97
CA GLU A 176 8.80 5.05 11.03
C GLU A 176 9.73 6.27 11.12
N ASP A 177 10.21 6.78 9.99
CA ASP A 177 11.00 8.02 9.92
C ASP A 177 10.23 9.24 10.44
N TRP A 178 8.95 9.37 10.09
CA TRP A 178 8.08 10.43 10.61
C TRP A 178 7.89 10.34 12.13
N LEU A 179 7.60 9.16 12.66
CA LEU A 179 7.47 8.94 14.11
C LEU A 179 8.76 9.29 14.85
N HIS A 180 9.90 8.95 14.27
CA HIS A 180 11.20 9.25 14.86
C HIS A 180 11.52 10.75 14.81
N SER A 181 11.46 11.36 13.64
CA SER A 181 11.81 12.77 13.41
C SER A 181 10.86 13.76 14.09
N SER A 182 9.59 13.36 14.29
CA SER A 182 8.61 14.14 15.06
C SER A 182 8.74 13.96 16.56
N GLY A 183 9.65 13.09 17.02
CA GLY A 183 9.91 12.85 18.44
C GLY A 183 8.88 11.97 19.14
N TYR A 184 7.87 11.44 18.44
CA TYR A 184 6.83 10.58 19.04
C TYR A 184 7.39 9.31 19.70
N GLN A 185 8.45 8.74 19.12
CA GLN A 185 9.13 7.57 19.68
C GLN A 185 9.96 7.90 20.93
N THR A 186 10.19 9.17 21.26
CA THR A 186 11.00 9.56 22.42
C THR A 186 10.28 9.15 23.71
N ASP A 187 10.96 8.38 24.55
CA ASP A 187 10.41 7.78 25.78
C ASP A 187 9.18 6.89 25.54
N CYS A 188 8.95 6.44 24.31
CA CYS A 188 7.91 5.47 24.01
C CYS A 188 8.30 4.12 24.61
N SER A 189 7.43 3.56 25.46
CA SER A 189 7.67 2.28 26.12
C SER A 189 7.33 1.12 25.19
N SER A 190 6.23 1.25 24.45
CA SER A 190 5.69 0.17 23.61
C SER A 190 4.96 0.71 22.37
N ILE A 191 5.03 -0.04 21.28
CA ILE A 191 4.26 0.20 20.06
C ILE A 191 3.37 -1.02 19.81
N LEU A 192 2.06 -0.80 19.81
CA LEU A 192 1.05 -1.79 19.43
C LEU A 192 0.77 -1.66 17.93
N ILE A 193 0.81 -2.78 17.20
CA ILE A 193 0.68 -2.79 15.73
C ILE A 193 -0.44 -3.75 15.33
N SER A 194 -1.51 -3.24 14.70
CA SER A 194 -2.60 -4.09 14.18
C SER A 194 -2.23 -4.75 12.86
N SER A 195 -2.98 -5.79 12.46
CA SER A 195 -2.71 -6.57 11.25
C SER A 195 -1.25 -7.02 11.17
N ALA A 196 -0.70 -7.50 12.29
CA ALA A 196 0.74 -7.78 12.45
C ALA A 196 1.30 -8.82 11.46
N SER A 197 0.45 -9.62 10.85
CA SER A 197 0.84 -10.55 9.78
C SER A 197 0.95 -9.89 8.39
N SER A 198 0.50 -8.65 8.23
CA SER A 198 0.55 -7.93 6.95
C SER A 198 1.94 -7.39 6.68
N LYS A 199 2.31 -7.29 5.39
CA LYS A 199 3.66 -6.87 5.00
C LYS A 199 3.97 -5.43 5.40
N THR A 200 2.99 -4.54 5.38
CA THR A 200 3.13 -3.18 5.92
C THR A 200 3.46 -3.20 7.41
N ALA A 201 2.73 -4.01 8.20
CA ALA A 201 2.93 -4.06 9.65
C ALA A 201 4.29 -4.65 10.03
N PHE A 202 4.69 -5.78 9.44
CA PHE A 202 5.96 -6.40 9.80
C PHE A 202 7.16 -5.66 9.20
N CYS A 203 7.03 -5.01 8.04
CA CYS A 203 8.04 -4.07 7.55
C CYS A 203 8.20 -2.87 8.49
N PHE A 204 7.11 -2.39 9.11
CA PHE A 204 7.18 -1.30 10.09
C PHE A 204 7.93 -1.74 11.35
N ALA A 205 7.58 -2.91 11.91
CA ALA A 205 8.28 -3.48 13.06
C ALA A 205 9.78 -3.69 12.78
N TYR A 206 10.11 -4.14 11.57
CA TYR A 206 11.47 -4.25 11.07
C TYR A 206 12.20 -2.89 11.03
N CYS A 207 11.59 -1.86 10.44
CA CYS A 207 12.17 -0.51 10.37
C CYS A 207 12.47 0.06 11.76
N VAL A 208 11.53 -0.09 12.71
CA VAL A 208 11.76 0.33 14.10
C VAL A 208 12.98 -0.39 14.67
N SER A 209 13.04 -1.72 14.56
CA SER A 209 14.16 -2.51 15.09
C SER A 209 15.51 -2.17 14.45
N LYS A 210 15.54 -1.88 13.15
CA LYS A 210 16.78 -1.45 12.44
C LYS A 210 17.32 -0.13 12.96
N ARG A 211 16.45 0.81 13.33
CA ARG A 211 16.88 2.09 13.89
C ARG A 211 17.69 1.94 15.18
N TYR A 212 17.31 1.01 16.05
CA TYR A 212 17.98 0.79 17.34
C TYR A 212 19.20 -0.14 17.26
N THR A 213 19.29 -0.98 16.22
CA THR A 213 20.46 -1.86 15.99
C THR A 213 21.58 -1.19 15.18
N ASN A 214 21.25 -0.14 14.42
CA ASN A 214 22.20 0.66 13.63
C ASN A 214 22.19 2.13 14.08
N PRO A 215 22.66 2.49 15.29
CA PRO A 215 22.76 3.89 15.70
C PRO A 215 23.76 4.61 14.78
N SER A 216 23.24 5.43 13.87
CA SER A 216 24.04 6.31 13.03
C SER A 216 24.89 7.23 13.92
N LYS A 217 26.17 7.39 13.59
CA LYS A 217 27.10 8.33 14.24
C LYS A 217 26.68 9.81 14.08
N SER A 218 25.66 10.11 13.27
CA SER A 218 25.23 11.47 12.93
C SER A 218 24.11 12.04 13.81
N SER A 219 23.51 11.27 14.73
CA SER A 219 22.63 11.87 15.75
C SER A 219 23.47 12.41 16.91
N SER A 220 24.01 13.61 16.71
CA SER A 220 24.47 14.44 17.82
C SER A 220 23.30 14.65 18.79
N SER A 221 23.55 14.35 20.08
CA SER A 221 22.68 14.53 21.25
C SER A 221 21.54 13.53 21.43
N THR A 222 21.74 12.55 22.32
CA THR A 222 20.94 12.22 23.53
C THR A 222 20.89 10.71 23.81
N GLY A 223 21.58 10.30 24.88
CA GLY A 223 21.22 9.18 25.77
C GLY A 223 21.20 7.74 25.23
N ASN A 224 21.24 6.78 26.15
CA ASN A 224 20.88 5.38 25.90
C ASN A 224 19.44 5.33 25.34
N LYS A 225 19.28 5.23 24.02
CA LYS A 225 17.97 5.03 23.39
C LYS A 225 17.56 3.57 23.54
N VAL A 226 16.66 3.30 24.48
CA VAL A 226 16.04 1.99 24.66
C VAL A 226 15.01 1.79 23.54
N LYS A 227 15.07 0.66 22.83
CA LYS A 227 14.08 0.28 21.80
C LYS A 227 12.71 0.11 22.48
N PRO A 228 11.61 0.69 21.94
CA PRO A 228 10.28 0.40 22.44
C PRO A 228 9.92 -1.07 22.20
N LYS A 229 9.14 -1.65 23.11
CA LYS A 229 8.62 -3.01 22.95
C LYS A 229 7.61 -3.05 21.80
N LEU A 230 7.85 -3.89 20.80
CA LEU A 230 6.97 -4.06 19.65
C LEU A 230 5.98 -5.19 19.90
N ILE A 231 4.70 -4.87 19.92
CA ILE A 231 3.62 -5.82 20.18
C ILE A 231 2.71 -5.89 18.95
N GLY A 232 2.66 -7.06 18.33
CA GLY A 232 1.78 -7.32 17.19
C GLY A 232 0.44 -7.94 17.62
N ILE A 233 -0.66 -7.46 17.04
CA ILE A 233 -1.97 -8.14 17.15
C ILE A 233 -2.44 -8.60 15.78
N THR A 234 -2.91 -9.85 15.72
CA THR A 234 -3.32 -10.51 14.46
C THR A 234 -4.48 -11.48 14.69
N SER A 235 -4.98 -12.11 13.62
CA SER A 235 -5.99 -13.17 13.73
C SER A 235 -5.37 -14.48 14.23
N SER A 236 -6.17 -15.32 14.90
CA SER A 236 -5.72 -16.63 15.42
C SER A 236 -5.10 -17.51 14.34
N LYS A 237 -5.65 -17.49 13.11
CA LYS A 237 -5.10 -18.22 11.96
C LYS A 237 -3.71 -17.76 11.51
N ASN A 238 -3.31 -16.52 11.81
CA ASN A 238 -2.03 -15.93 11.41
C ASN A 238 -1.01 -15.86 12.55
N LEU A 239 -1.39 -16.27 13.77
CA LEU A 239 -0.56 -16.11 14.97
C LEU A 239 0.80 -16.81 14.87
N SER A 240 0.80 -18.08 14.43
CA SER A 240 2.02 -18.88 14.31
C SER A 240 3.01 -18.26 13.32
N PHE A 241 2.54 -17.90 12.12
CA PHE A 241 3.34 -17.21 11.12
C PHE A 241 3.92 -15.90 11.65
N THR A 242 3.10 -15.08 12.30
CA THR A 242 3.52 -13.76 12.79
C THR A 242 4.61 -13.88 13.86
N LYS A 243 4.53 -14.89 14.73
CA LYS A 243 5.60 -15.20 15.70
C LYS A 243 6.87 -15.68 14.99
N GLN A 244 6.74 -16.54 13.97
CA GLN A 244 7.88 -17.09 13.22
C GLN A 244 8.71 -16.01 12.51
N LEU A 245 8.10 -14.87 12.15
CA LEU A 245 8.83 -13.74 11.56
C LEU A 245 9.95 -13.22 12.47
N GLY A 246 9.80 -13.32 13.80
CA GLY A 246 10.81 -12.82 14.75
C GLY A 246 10.98 -11.30 14.75
N LEU A 247 9.99 -10.55 14.25
CA LEU A 247 10.03 -9.09 14.11
C LEU A 247 9.33 -8.34 15.25
N TYR A 248 8.59 -9.07 16.09
CA TYR A 248 7.87 -8.54 17.24
C TYR A 248 8.44 -9.11 18.53
N ASP A 249 8.45 -8.32 19.60
CA ASP A 249 8.83 -8.80 20.92
C ASP A 249 7.72 -9.70 21.50
N GLU A 250 6.45 -9.37 21.23
CA GLU A 250 5.28 -10.20 21.55
C GLU A 250 4.23 -10.17 20.44
N VAL A 251 3.45 -11.25 20.32
CA VAL A 251 2.33 -11.35 19.36
C VAL A 251 1.12 -12.00 20.02
N TYR A 252 -0.03 -11.35 19.90
CA TYR A 252 -1.32 -11.78 20.46
C TYR A 252 -2.41 -11.86 19.38
N THR A 253 -3.49 -12.57 19.69
CA THR A 253 -4.69 -12.52 18.86
C THR A 253 -5.51 -11.26 19.14
N TYR A 254 -6.41 -10.89 18.23
CA TYR A 254 -7.37 -9.80 18.45
C TYR A 254 -8.30 -10.05 19.65
N ASP A 255 -8.54 -11.30 20.03
CA ASP A 255 -9.42 -11.65 21.15
C ASP A 255 -8.66 -11.65 22.50
N GLU A 256 -7.34 -11.87 22.47
CA GLU A 256 -6.52 -12.03 23.68
C GLU A 256 -5.89 -10.73 24.19
N PHE A 257 -5.64 -9.74 23.32
CA PHE A 257 -4.74 -8.62 23.64
C PHE A 257 -5.19 -7.76 24.84
N THR A 258 -6.49 -7.65 25.12
CA THR A 258 -6.98 -6.90 26.28
C THR A 258 -6.77 -7.64 27.61
N SER A 259 -6.53 -8.95 27.54
CA SER A 259 -6.46 -9.84 28.71
C SER A 259 -5.03 -10.21 29.11
N VAL A 260 -4.01 -9.77 28.36
CA VAL A 260 -2.63 -10.18 28.61
C VAL A 260 -1.91 -9.26 29.60
N PRO A 261 -1.13 -9.80 30.56
CA PRO A 261 -0.47 -9.00 31.61
C PRO A 261 0.42 -7.86 31.08
N ALA A 262 1.05 -8.06 29.92
CA ALA A 262 1.90 -7.06 29.26
C ALA A 262 1.14 -5.77 28.88
N LEU A 263 -0.18 -5.87 28.70
CA LEU A 263 -1.08 -4.77 28.37
C LEU A 263 -1.92 -4.31 29.58
N GLN A 264 -1.79 -4.96 30.74
CA GLN A 264 -2.54 -4.67 31.98
C GLN A 264 -1.76 -3.82 33.01
N GLY A 265 -0.68 -3.14 32.59
CA GLY A 265 0.05 -2.16 33.42
C GLY A 265 0.82 -2.73 34.63
N SER A 266 1.03 -4.05 34.66
CA SER A 266 1.70 -4.71 35.78
C SER A 266 3.22 -4.53 35.68
N ARG A 267 3.76 -3.55 36.44
CA ARG A 267 5.12 -3.46 37.06
C ARG A 267 5.82 -2.09 36.95
N VAL A 268 5.30 -1.16 36.13
CA VAL A 268 5.87 0.18 35.94
C VAL A 268 4.79 1.23 36.16
N ASP A 269 5.14 2.41 36.67
CA ASP A 269 4.24 3.56 36.82
C ASP A 269 3.46 3.80 35.51
N PRO A 270 2.13 3.55 35.47
CA PRO A 270 1.32 3.71 34.26
C PRO A 270 1.39 5.13 33.70
N LYS A 271 1.60 6.14 34.58
CA LYS A 271 1.75 7.55 34.19
C LYS A 271 3.04 7.82 33.40
N LYS A 272 4.04 6.95 33.51
CA LYS A 272 5.32 7.04 32.78
C LYS A 272 5.38 6.13 31.56
N THR A 273 4.38 5.27 31.37
CA THR A 273 4.38 4.29 30.28
C THR A 273 3.63 4.88 29.08
N LYS A 274 4.37 5.25 28.03
CA LYS A 274 3.80 5.84 26.80
C LYS A 274 3.65 4.79 25.71
N TRP A 275 2.47 4.74 25.09
CA TRP A 275 2.13 3.81 24.02
C TRP A 275 1.87 4.55 22.71
N ILE A 276 2.30 3.94 21.62
CA ILE A 276 1.86 4.29 20.26
C ILE A 276 1.05 3.12 19.72
N TYR A 277 -0.08 3.42 19.09
CA TYR A 277 -0.84 2.44 18.31
C TYR A 277 -0.65 2.76 16.82
N VAL A 278 -0.23 1.76 16.04
CA VAL A 278 -0.11 1.84 14.59
C VAL A 278 -1.17 0.93 13.99
N ASP A 279 -2.24 1.55 13.48
CA ASP A 279 -3.36 0.87 12.85
C ASP A 279 -3.10 0.61 11.37
N VAL A 280 -2.83 -0.65 11.04
CA VAL A 280 -2.69 -1.15 9.67
C VAL A 280 -3.96 -1.91 9.23
N ALA A 281 -4.80 -2.33 10.18
CA ALA A 281 -6.04 -3.04 9.91
C ALA A 281 -7.09 -2.10 9.31
N GLY A 282 -7.28 -0.91 9.90
CA GLY A 282 -8.38 -0.01 9.55
C GLY A 282 -9.73 -0.63 9.91
N ASN A 283 -9.81 -1.29 11.06
CA ASN A 283 -11.02 -1.97 11.54
C ASN A 283 -11.61 -1.19 12.72
N ASP A 284 -12.78 -0.58 12.53
CA ASP A 284 -13.37 0.32 13.52
C ASP A 284 -13.67 -0.37 14.86
N LYS A 285 -14.23 -1.59 14.83
CA LYS A 285 -14.51 -2.37 16.06
C LYS A 285 -13.24 -2.71 16.84
N LEU A 286 -12.15 -3.03 16.14
CA LEU A 286 -10.85 -3.24 16.76
C LEU A 286 -10.32 -1.94 17.36
N ASN A 287 -10.41 -0.83 16.61
CA ASN A 287 -9.94 0.48 17.07
C ASN A 287 -10.69 0.95 18.33
N GLU A 288 -12.02 0.80 18.37
CA GLU A 288 -12.83 1.04 19.56
C GLU A 288 -12.36 0.19 20.75
N SER A 289 -12.09 -1.10 20.53
CA SER A 289 -11.60 -2.01 21.57
C SER A 289 -10.22 -1.60 22.09
N VAL A 290 -9.32 -1.18 21.20
CA VAL A 290 -7.99 -0.65 21.56
C VAL A 290 -8.13 0.63 22.39
N TYR A 291 -8.91 1.60 21.93
CA TYR A 291 -9.07 2.87 22.65
C TYR A 291 -9.69 2.65 24.03
N LYS A 292 -10.75 1.85 24.12
CA LYS A 292 -11.39 1.49 25.39
C LYS A 292 -10.42 0.82 26.37
N HIS A 293 -9.49 -0.02 25.87
CA HIS A 293 -8.45 -0.62 26.71
C HIS A 293 -7.50 0.42 27.31
N PHE A 294 -7.15 1.44 26.54
CA PHE A 294 -6.24 2.53 26.96
C PHE A 294 -6.93 3.68 27.72
N GLU A 295 -8.26 3.66 27.88
CA GLU A 295 -8.99 4.57 28.78
C GLU A 295 -8.79 4.22 30.27
N SER A 296 -8.37 2.99 30.58
CA SER A 296 -8.14 2.56 31.96
C SER A 296 -6.96 3.31 32.59
N PRO A 297 -7.09 3.87 33.80
CA PRO A 297 -5.97 4.52 34.49
C PRO A 297 -4.88 3.53 34.93
N TYR A 298 -5.17 2.23 34.83
CA TYR A 298 -4.24 1.15 35.13
C TYR A 298 -3.46 0.68 33.89
N THR A 299 -3.81 1.13 32.69
CA THR A 299 -3.03 0.91 31.47
C THR A 299 -2.11 2.11 31.21
N GLY A 300 -1.04 1.92 30.44
CA GLY A 300 -0.17 3.03 30.07
C GLY A 300 -0.90 4.06 29.21
N LYS A 301 -0.39 5.28 29.10
CA LYS A 301 -1.02 6.33 28.29
C LYS A 301 -0.80 6.07 26.79
N LEU A 302 -1.87 5.88 26.02
CA LEU A 302 -1.82 5.93 24.57
C LEU A 302 -1.64 7.40 24.12
N VAL A 303 -0.44 7.74 23.65
CA VAL A 303 -0.10 9.13 23.28
C VAL A 303 -0.39 9.43 21.81
N LEU A 304 -0.38 8.40 20.97
CA LEU A 304 -0.58 8.53 19.53
C LEU A 304 -1.26 7.28 18.96
N SER A 305 -2.23 7.50 18.09
CA SER A 305 -2.81 6.50 17.20
C SER A 305 -2.55 6.90 15.75
N VAL A 306 -1.92 6.04 14.97
CA VAL A 306 -1.56 6.28 13.57
C VAL A 306 -2.42 5.41 12.67
N SER A 307 -3.25 6.03 11.83
CA SER A 307 -3.90 5.33 10.71
C SER A 307 -2.89 5.21 9.57
N LEU A 308 -2.42 3.98 9.32
CA LEU A 308 -1.39 3.66 8.33
C LEU A 308 -1.92 2.82 7.16
N GLY A 309 -3.01 2.08 7.35
CA GLY A 309 -3.56 1.21 6.32
C GLY A 309 -4.99 0.75 6.59
N MET A 310 -5.56 0.03 5.62
CA MET A 310 -6.93 -0.50 5.66
C MET A 310 -6.97 -1.97 5.19
N THR A 311 -6.08 -2.80 5.73
CA THR A 311 -5.86 -4.17 5.24
C THR A 311 -7.04 -5.13 5.46
N THR A 312 -8.04 -4.76 6.26
CA THR A 312 -9.24 -5.60 6.48
C THR A 312 -10.43 -5.23 5.59
N LEU A 313 -10.37 -4.14 4.81
CA LEU A 313 -11.48 -3.74 3.95
C LEU A 313 -11.65 -4.70 2.76
N THR A 314 -12.87 -5.21 2.60
CA THR A 314 -13.30 -6.04 1.48
C THR A 314 -14.57 -5.48 0.85
N PRO A 315 -14.91 -5.86 -0.40
CA PRO A 315 -16.19 -5.47 -0.99
C PRO A 315 -17.39 -5.90 -0.12
N ALA A 316 -17.30 -7.08 0.52
CA ALA A 316 -18.33 -7.61 1.40
C ALA A 316 -18.53 -6.75 2.66
N SER A 317 -17.45 -6.26 3.30
CA SER A 317 -17.56 -5.41 4.48
C SER A 317 -18.19 -4.05 4.15
N MET A 318 -17.93 -3.51 2.96
CA MET A 318 -18.58 -2.29 2.46
C MET A 318 -20.06 -2.51 2.14
N GLY A 319 -20.40 -3.63 1.49
CA GLY A 319 -21.80 -4.00 1.22
C GLY A 319 -22.62 -4.21 2.49
N ALA A 320 -22.03 -4.80 3.53
CA ALA A 320 -22.67 -4.94 4.83
C ALA A 320 -22.90 -3.59 5.54
N ALA A 321 -21.96 -2.65 5.47
CA ALA A 321 -22.14 -1.30 6.02
C ALA A 321 -23.26 -0.52 5.31
N VAL A 322 -23.39 -0.70 3.98
CA VAL A 322 -24.49 -0.11 3.20
C VAL A 322 -25.83 -0.80 3.54
N ALA A 323 -25.83 -2.12 3.71
CA ALA A 323 -27.03 -2.88 4.08
C ALA A 323 -27.51 -2.61 5.52
N GLU A 324 -26.60 -2.41 6.49
CA GLU A 324 -26.95 -1.97 7.86
C GLU A 324 -27.57 -0.56 7.84
N THR A 325 -27.10 0.31 6.96
CA THR A 325 -27.69 1.65 6.77
C THR A 325 -29.10 1.58 6.16
N MET A 326 -29.35 0.65 5.23
CA MET A 326 -30.67 0.47 4.59
C MET A 326 -31.65 -0.39 5.43
N GLY A 327 -31.15 -1.29 6.29
CA GLY A 327 -31.96 -2.10 7.20
C GLY A 327 -32.47 -1.32 8.43
N ALA A 328 -31.84 -0.19 8.74
CA ALA A 328 -32.32 0.73 9.78
C ALA A 328 -33.51 1.60 9.32
N GLU A 329 -33.83 1.64 8.01
CA GLU A 329 -34.94 2.44 7.47
C GLU A 329 -36.23 1.62 7.21
N SER A 330 -36.23 0.30 7.38
CA SER A 330 -37.40 -0.54 7.05
C SER A 330 -38.37 -0.81 8.21
N GLY A 331 -38.43 0.08 9.20
CA GLY A 331 -39.42 0.02 10.27
C GLY A 331 -39.99 1.39 10.54
N HIS A 332 -41.05 1.77 9.82
CA HIS A 332 -42.23 2.54 10.24
C HIS A 332 -43.02 2.98 8.98
N GLY A 333 -44.29 2.58 8.91
CA GLY A 333 -45.15 2.80 7.75
C GLY A 333 -45.71 4.22 7.63
N ALA A 334 -46.00 4.58 6.37
CA ALA A 334 -46.99 5.52 5.85
C ALA A 334 -47.06 6.95 6.43
N GLY A 335 -46.60 7.92 5.63
CA GLY A 335 -46.95 9.33 5.77
C GLY A 335 -46.22 10.20 4.74
N ALA A 336 -46.93 10.68 3.73
CA ALA A 336 -46.37 11.56 2.70
C ALA A 336 -45.97 12.92 3.29
N GLY A 337 -44.74 13.36 3.01
CA GLY A 337 -44.23 14.69 3.33
C GLY A 337 -42.75 14.81 3.02
N ALA A 338 -42.40 15.60 2.00
CA ALA A 338 -41.03 15.82 1.58
C ALA A 338 -40.16 16.44 2.71
N SER A 339 -39.01 15.83 3.01
CA SER A 339 -37.92 16.49 3.75
C SER A 339 -36.58 15.72 3.62
N SER A 340 -35.60 16.41 3.05
CA SER A 340 -34.14 16.32 3.22
C SER A 340 -33.50 15.02 3.73
N ALA A 341 -32.77 14.33 2.84
CA ALA A 341 -31.85 13.26 3.17
C ALA A 341 -30.66 13.79 4.02
N LYS A 342 -30.55 13.32 5.27
CA LYS A 342 -29.35 13.48 6.09
C LYS A 342 -28.33 12.43 5.68
N GLY A 343 -27.29 12.88 4.99
CA GLY A 343 -26.11 12.06 4.70
C GLY A 343 -25.35 11.68 5.96
N LEU A 344 -24.83 10.45 5.97
CA LEU A 344 -23.88 9.91 6.93
C LEU A 344 -22.63 10.81 6.95
N VAL A 345 -22.48 11.59 8.03
CA VAL A 345 -21.30 12.43 8.27
C VAL A 345 -20.19 11.54 8.82
N VAL A 346 -19.25 11.17 7.97
CA VAL A 346 -17.88 10.92 8.43
C VAL A 346 -17.36 12.26 8.92
N SER A 347 -17.23 12.43 10.24
CA SER A 347 -16.80 13.67 10.87
C SER A 347 -15.35 14.01 10.47
N ASN A 348 -15.23 14.78 9.39
CA ASN A 348 -14.05 15.54 9.03
C ASN A 348 -14.07 16.85 9.83
N SER A 349 -13.49 16.85 11.02
CA SER A 349 -13.14 18.07 11.74
C SER A 349 -11.63 18.15 11.89
N GLY A 350 -10.97 18.59 10.83
CA GLY A 350 -9.59 19.06 10.84
C GLY A 350 -9.54 20.34 10.01
N THR A 351 -9.51 21.48 10.69
CA THR A 351 -9.52 22.81 10.10
C THR A 351 -8.26 23.07 9.28
N TYR A 352 -8.46 23.41 8.02
CA TYR A 352 -7.45 23.95 7.12
C TYR A 352 -7.12 25.39 7.50
N MET A 353 -5.83 25.71 7.67
CA MET A 353 -5.33 27.08 7.61
C MET A 353 -4.01 27.08 6.83
N ASN A 354 -3.98 27.88 5.77
CA ASN A 354 -2.84 28.09 4.88
C ASN A 354 -2.19 29.45 5.19
N SER A 355 -0.85 29.43 5.32
CA SER A 355 0.10 30.48 4.90
C SER A 355 0.29 31.73 5.83
N PRO A 356 1.33 32.57 5.61
CA PRO A 356 2.61 32.46 6.33
C PRO A 356 3.10 33.78 6.96
N SER A 357 4.02 33.75 7.92
CA SER A 357 4.85 34.93 8.22
C SER A 357 6.27 34.57 8.65
N GLN A 358 7.22 35.25 7.98
CA GLN A 358 8.64 35.28 8.28
C GLN A 358 8.91 36.36 9.35
N ASN A 359 9.75 36.06 10.35
CA ASN A 359 11.02 36.75 10.65
C ASN A 359 11.46 36.59 12.12
N ALA A 360 12.71 36.14 12.25
CA ALA A 360 13.80 36.62 13.11
C ALA A 360 13.63 36.86 14.64
N ALA A 361 14.46 36.11 15.37
CA ALA A 361 15.40 36.54 16.44
C ALA A 361 14.91 37.01 17.84
N ALA A 362 15.39 36.23 18.83
CA ALA A 362 15.93 36.60 20.14
C ALA A 362 15.12 37.51 21.11
N SER A 363 14.73 36.92 22.24
CA SER A 363 15.07 37.31 23.63
C SER A 363 13.95 36.86 24.58
N GLY A 364 14.33 36.29 25.73
CA GLY A 364 13.40 35.68 26.67
C GLY A 364 12.70 36.67 27.58
N VAL A 365 11.50 36.31 28.02
CA VAL A 365 10.95 36.62 29.35
C VAL A 365 10.02 35.47 29.74
N SER A 366 10.23 34.98 30.96
CA SER A 366 9.39 34.02 31.66
C SER A 366 8.03 34.64 32.03
N THR A 367 6.94 33.98 31.66
CA THR A 367 5.65 34.11 32.36
C THR A 367 5.04 32.74 32.56
N ALA A 368 5.04 32.30 33.82
CA ALA A 368 4.25 31.17 34.28
C ALA A 368 2.79 31.62 34.38
N THR A 369 1.85 30.95 33.71
CA THR A 369 0.51 30.70 34.27
C THR A 369 -0.23 29.58 33.55
N THR A 370 -1.01 28.86 34.38
CA THR A 370 -2.19 28.03 34.08
C THR A 370 -1.99 26.65 33.46
N GLY A 371 -2.22 25.63 34.30
CA GLY A 371 -2.11 24.21 33.97
C GLY A 371 -3.04 23.79 32.85
N SER A 372 -2.47 23.08 31.88
CA SER A 372 -3.20 22.35 30.86
C SER A 372 -3.92 21.17 31.51
N THR A 373 -5.24 21.09 31.33
CA THR A 373 -5.95 19.82 31.37
C THR A 373 -5.22 18.85 30.44
N GLU A 374 -4.50 17.86 30.99
CA GLU A 374 -3.83 16.86 30.17
C GLU A 374 -4.88 16.19 29.29
N GLU A 375 -4.71 16.26 27.96
CA GLU A 375 -5.59 15.58 27.02
C GLU A 375 -5.65 14.09 27.38
N ILE A 376 -6.87 13.63 27.67
CA ILE A 376 -7.22 12.28 28.09
C ILE A 376 -7.20 11.32 26.88
N TYR A 377 -7.39 11.85 25.68
CA TYR A 377 -7.48 11.08 24.44
C TYR A 377 -6.16 11.08 23.66
N PRO A 378 -5.85 9.98 22.93
CA PRO A 378 -4.68 9.93 22.08
C PRO A 378 -4.79 10.95 20.95
N LYS A 379 -3.66 11.50 20.52
CA LYS A 379 -3.60 12.19 19.24
C LYS A 379 -3.85 11.16 18.13
N ILE A 380 -4.80 11.42 17.24
CA ILE A 380 -5.08 10.56 16.09
C ILE A 380 -4.49 11.22 14.84
N GLU A 381 -3.60 10.52 14.15
CA GLU A 381 -2.91 11.02 12.96
C GLU A 381 -3.13 10.06 11.77
N LYS A 382 -3.31 10.63 10.58
CA LYS A 382 -3.31 9.88 9.33
C LYS A 382 -1.94 10.03 8.69
N PHE A 383 -1.26 8.92 8.43
CA PHE A 383 0.04 8.97 7.77
C PHE A 383 -0.09 8.76 6.27
N PHE A 384 0.48 9.68 5.48
CA PHE A 384 0.59 9.52 4.05
C PHE A 384 2.00 9.86 3.54
N THR A 385 2.63 8.87 2.90
CA THR A 385 4.03 8.94 2.47
C THR A 385 4.37 10.15 1.59
N PRO A 386 3.57 10.52 0.56
CA PRO A 386 3.91 11.64 -0.31
C PRO A 386 3.95 12.98 0.43
N GLU A 387 3.01 13.21 1.36
CA GLU A 387 2.98 14.41 2.20
C GLU A 387 4.23 14.48 3.08
N TRP A 388 4.58 13.37 3.74
CA TRP A 388 5.78 13.32 4.58
C TRP A 388 7.06 13.55 3.76
N LEU A 389 7.16 12.97 2.56
CA LEU A 389 8.29 13.20 1.67
C LEU A 389 8.42 14.66 1.21
N GLU A 390 7.31 15.38 1.03
CA GLU A 390 7.36 16.81 0.73
C GLU A 390 7.95 17.61 1.90
N ILE A 391 7.57 17.27 3.14
CA ILE A 391 8.13 17.87 4.35
C ILE A 391 9.61 17.50 4.47
N ARG A 392 9.96 16.22 4.30
CA ARG A 392 11.32 15.72 4.51
C ARG A 392 12.32 16.34 3.53
N ARG A 393 11.92 16.59 2.27
CA ARG A 393 12.75 17.32 1.27
C ARG A 393 13.07 18.76 1.67
N LYS A 394 12.27 19.37 2.55
CA LYS A 394 12.52 20.70 3.11
C LYS A 394 13.43 20.64 4.35
N GLN A 395 13.54 19.47 5.00
CA GLN A 395 14.30 19.28 6.23
C GLN A 395 15.73 18.74 6.00
N ILE A 396 15.92 17.87 5.02
CA ILE A 396 17.23 17.27 4.70
C ILE A 396 17.52 17.28 3.20
N PRO A 397 18.81 17.27 2.79
CA PRO A 397 19.18 17.20 1.38
C PRO A 397 18.57 15.98 0.69
N VAL A 398 18.16 16.16 -0.56
CA VAL A 398 17.62 15.07 -1.39
C VAL A 398 18.60 13.89 -1.52
N GLN A 399 19.91 14.17 -1.55
CA GLN A 399 20.93 13.12 -1.57
C GLN A 399 20.90 12.25 -0.30
N GLU A 400 20.64 12.85 0.86
CA GLU A 400 20.52 12.11 2.12
C GLU A 400 19.30 11.20 2.11
N ILE A 401 18.16 11.67 1.60
CA ILE A 401 16.97 10.84 1.36
C ILE A 401 17.32 9.64 0.49
N PHE A 402 18.03 9.84 -0.62
CA PHE A 402 18.45 8.75 -1.50
C PHE A 402 19.36 7.74 -0.80
N GLU A 403 20.34 8.18 -0.01
CA GLU A 403 21.22 7.27 0.74
C GLU A 403 20.46 6.51 1.83
N MET A 404 19.53 7.16 2.54
CA MET A 404 18.62 6.51 3.48
C MET A 404 17.82 5.40 2.81
N GLN A 405 17.23 5.69 1.65
CA GLN A 405 16.47 4.72 0.89
C GLN A 405 17.35 3.56 0.40
N LYS A 406 18.49 3.85 -0.21
CA LYS A 406 19.42 2.83 -0.71
C LYS A 406 19.85 1.88 0.41
N LYS A 407 20.23 2.43 1.57
CA LYS A 407 20.61 1.63 2.74
C LYS A 407 19.46 0.75 3.23
N ALA A 408 18.29 1.36 3.47
CA ALA A 408 17.13 0.64 4.01
C ALA A 408 16.65 -0.48 3.08
N TRP A 409 16.64 -0.22 1.75
CA TRP A 409 16.29 -1.22 0.76
C TRP A 409 17.29 -2.37 0.70
N THR A 410 18.59 -2.08 0.74
CA THR A 410 19.66 -3.10 0.76
C THR A 410 19.52 -4.01 1.98
N GLU A 411 19.28 -3.44 3.16
CA GLU A 411 19.08 -4.20 4.38
C GLU A 411 17.82 -5.09 4.28
N LEU A 412 16.71 -4.54 3.79
CA LEU A 412 15.49 -5.32 3.59
C LEU A 412 15.71 -6.50 2.64
N MET A 413 16.30 -6.29 1.46
CA MET A 413 16.54 -7.35 0.47
C MET A 413 17.46 -8.47 0.98
N ARG A 414 18.32 -8.17 1.96
CA ARG A 414 19.13 -9.18 2.65
C ARG A 414 18.27 -10.01 3.61
N ASP A 415 17.40 -9.34 4.38
CA ASP A 415 16.76 -9.94 5.55
C ASP A 415 15.37 -10.54 5.24
N CYS A 416 14.68 -10.09 4.18
CA CYS A 416 13.27 -10.44 3.93
C CYS A 416 13.04 -11.70 3.09
N ARG A 417 14.08 -12.27 2.48
CA ARG A 417 13.95 -13.33 1.46
C ARG A 417 13.20 -14.57 1.94
N ALA A 418 13.31 -14.89 3.23
CA ALA A 418 12.68 -16.06 3.84
C ALA A 418 11.35 -15.75 4.56
N TRP A 419 10.90 -14.50 4.58
CA TRP A 419 9.69 -14.12 5.32
C TRP A 419 8.41 -14.64 4.67
N VAL A 420 8.38 -14.80 3.35
CA VAL A 420 7.21 -15.32 2.63
C VAL A 420 7.65 -16.32 1.56
N ARG A 421 6.78 -17.26 1.25
CA ARG A 421 6.94 -18.20 0.14
C ARG A 421 6.30 -17.60 -1.10
N THR A 422 7.02 -17.58 -2.21
CA THR A 422 6.48 -17.12 -3.49
C THR A 422 5.59 -18.19 -4.11
N GLU A 423 4.37 -17.82 -4.47
CA GLU A 423 3.41 -18.66 -5.18
C GLU A 423 3.08 -18.02 -6.53
N ARG A 424 3.09 -18.81 -7.61
CA ARG A 424 2.88 -18.31 -8.97
C ARG A 424 1.52 -18.70 -9.51
N VAL A 425 0.83 -17.74 -10.13
CA VAL A 425 -0.44 -17.97 -10.83
C VAL A 425 -0.33 -17.47 -12.27
N TYR A 426 -0.67 -18.35 -13.20
CA TYR A 426 -0.62 -18.09 -14.63
C TYR A 426 -2.02 -18.24 -15.23
N ASN A 427 -2.35 -17.39 -16.20
CA ASN A 427 -3.62 -17.42 -16.92
C ASN A 427 -3.43 -18.00 -18.32
N GLY A 428 -3.87 -19.25 -18.52
CA GLY A 428 -3.86 -19.89 -19.84
C GLY A 428 -4.96 -19.38 -20.76
N VAL A 429 -4.95 -19.88 -22.00
CA VAL A 429 -6.02 -19.66 -22.99
C VAL A 429 -6.99 -20.85 -22.94
N GLY A 430 -8.28 -20.62 -23.17
CA GLY A 430 -9.30 -21.67 -23.18
C GLY A 430 -8.90 -22.91 -24.00
N GLY A 431 -9.22 -24.10 -23.50
CA GLY A 431 -8.86 -25.39 -24.11
C GLY A 431 -7.50 -25.96 -23.69
N THR A 432 -6.74 -25.29 -22.82
CA THR A 432 -5.42 -25.77 -22.33
C THR A 432 -5.41 -26.26 -20.87
N GLY A 433 -6.58 -26.37 -20.21
CA GLY A 433 -6.65 -26.74 -18.78
C GLY A 433 -6.26 -25.62 -17.80
N HIS A 434 -6.02 -24.40 -18.31
CA HIS A 434 -5.63 -23.20 -17.54
C HIS A 434 -6.48 -21.96 -17.85
N GLY A 435 -7.63 -22.12 -18.50
CA GLY A 435 -8.53 -21.01 -18.80
C GLY A 435 -9.11 -20.45 -17.50
N GLU A 436 -8.96 -19.14 -17.28
CA GLU A 436 -9.49 -18.39 -16.12
C GLU A 436 -8.86 -18.65 -14.74
N ARG A 437 -7.72 -19.33 -14.63
CA ARG A 437 -7.08 -19.61 -13.32
C ARG A 437 -6.81 -18.36 -12.47
N VAL A 438 -6.47 -17.23 -13.10
CA VAL A 438 -6.30 -15.95 -12.39
C VAL A 438 -7.62 -15.48 -11.76
N LYS A 439 -8.74 -15.65 -12.45
CA LYS A 439 -10.08 -15.33 -11.92
C LYS A 439 -10.46 -16.30 -10.80
N GLU A 440 -10.28 -17.60 -11.00
CA GLU A 440 -10.58 -18.63 -9.99
C GLU A 440 -9.82 -18.40 -8.68
N GLU A 441 -8.51 -18.13 -8.77
CA GLU A 441 -7.70 -17.85 -7.58
C GLU A 441 -8.11 -16.52 -6.94
N TYR A 442 -8.56 -15.53 -7.72
CA TYR A 442 -9.06 -14.26 -7.17
C TYR A 442 -10.34 -14.49 -6.36
N GLU A 443 -11.31 -15.21 -6.92
CA GLU A 443 -12.56 -15.58 -6.24
C GLU A 443 -12.28 -16.39 -4.96
N LYS A 444 -11.28 -17.26 -4.99
CA LYS A 444 -10.84 -18.01 -3.81
C LYS A 444 -10.26 -17.10 -2.74
N ILE A 445 -9.40 -16.14 -3.10
CA ILE A 445 -8.84 -15.17 -2.16
C ILE A 445 -9.93 -14.28 -1.55
N GLU A 446 -10.94 -13.88 -2.31
CA GLU A 446 -12.08 -13.12 -1.77
C GLU A 446 -12.85 -13.92 -0.71
N LYS A 447 -13.02 -15.22 -0.92
CA LYS A 447 -13.77 -16.10 -0.01
C LYS A 447 -12.97 -16.52 1.22
N GLU A 448 -11.72 -16.93 1.03
CA GLU A 448 -10.88 -17.54 2.07
C GLU A 448 -9.97 -16.52 2.78
N GLY A 449 -9.77 -15.37 2.16
CA GLY A 449 -8.77 -14.37 2.52
C GLY A 449 -7.36 -14.77 2.06
N MET A 450 -6.48 -13.78 2.01
CA MET A 450 -5.08 -14.00 1.64
C MET A 450 -4.27 -14.58 2.80
N LYS A 451 -3.46 -15.60 2.51
CA LYS A 451 -2.50 -16.15 3.46
C LYS A 451 -1.29 -15.22 3.62
N PRO A 452 -0.90 -14.85 4.85
CA PRO A 452 0.14 -13.84 5.06
C PRO A 452 1.56 -14.35 4.75
N ASP A 453 1.77 -15.66 4.83
CA ASP A 453 3.04 -16.35 4.51
C ASP A 453 3.28 -16.51 3.01
N MET A 454 2.33 -16.07 2.17
CA MET A 454 2.42 -16.16 0.71
C MET A 454 2.70 -14.80 0.08
N GLY A 455 3.63 -14.81 -0.88
CA GLY A 455 3.85 -13.75 -1.86
C GLY A 455 3.29 -14.19 -3.21
N MET A 456 2.15 -13.64 -3.61
CA MET A 456 1.49 -14.04 -4.84
C MET A 456 2.06 -13.27 -6.03
N ILE A 457 2.65 -13.99 -6.99
CA ILE A 457 3.15 -13.43 -8.25
C ILE A 457 2.32 -13.97 -9.41
N TRP A 458 1.58 -13.08 -10.05
CA TRP A 458 0.57 -13.42 -11.03
C TRP A 458 0.98 -12.98 -12.42
N SER A 459 0.45 -13.65 -13.44
CA SER A 459 0.68 -13.33 -14.84
C SER A 459 -0.58 -13.63 -15.66
N MET A 460 -0.89 -12.75 -16.61
CA MET A 460 -1.97 -12.98 -17.58
C MET A 460 -1.56 -13.93 -18.72
N TRP A 461 -0.36 -14.48 -18.65
CA TRP A 461 0.20 -15.45 -19.60
C TRP A 461 0.09 -16.88 -19.03
N GLY A 462 0.13 -17.87 -19.91
CA GLY A 462 -0.14 -19.28 -19.58
C GLY A 462 1.01 -20.04 -18.93
N GLY A 463 2.22 -19.47 -18.89
CA GLY A 463 3.34 -20.09 -18.19
C GLY A 463 4.56 -19.20 -18.01
N GLU A 464 5.52 -19.72 -17.26
CA GLU A 464 6.77 -19.02 -16.97
C GLU A 464 7.56 -18.71 -18.25
N GLY A 465 8.04 -17.47 -18.34
CA GLY A 465 8.75 -16.95 -19.50
C GLY A 465 7.91 -16.86 -20.78
N GLU A 466 6.60 -17.13 -20.76
CA GLU A 466 5.78 -16.98 -21.98
C GLU A 466 5.72 -15.51 -22.42
N ALA A 467 5.52 -14.60 -21.48
CA ALA A 467 5.56 -13.16 -21.75
C ALA A 467 6.90 -12.77 -22.39
N GLU A 468 8.02 -13.21 -21.81
CA GLU A 468 9.36 -12.92 -22.32
C GLU A 468 9.55 -13.47 -23.74
N ARG A 469 9.19 -14.73 -24.00
CA ARG A 469 9.28 -15.33 -25.35
C ARG A 469 8.44 -14.55 -26.36
N VAL A 470 7.16 -14.33 -26.07
CA VAL A 470 6.21 -13.68 -26.98
C VAL A 470 6.58 -12.21 -27.24
N CYS A 471 7.06 -11.52 -26.21
CA CYS A 471 7.28 -10.07 -26.26
C CYS A 471 8.69 -9.69 -26.72
N VAL A 472 9.69 -10.58 -26.55
CA VAL A 472 11.01 -10.42 -27.18
C VAL A 472 10.93 -10.71 -28.68
N GLU A 473 10.18 -11.73 -29.11
CA GLU A 473 9.97 -12.02 -30.54
C GLU A 473 9.25 -10.87 -31.26
N ALA A 474 8.30 -10.20 -30.58
CA ALA A 474 7.62 -9.02 -31.13
C ALA A 474 8.51 -7.76 -31.20
N GLY A 475 9.62 -7.71 -30.46
CA GLY A 475 10.56 -6.58 -30.41
C GLY A 475 11.79 -6.70 -31.32
N GLY A 476 11.83 -7.71 -32.19
CA GLY A 476 13.05 -8.08 -32.93
C GLY A 476 13.44 -7.15 -34.09
N VAL A 477 14.36 -6.21 -33.83
CA VAL A 477 15.65 -6.10 -34.54
C VAL A 477 16.75 -5.71 -33.54
N GLY A 478 17.53 -6.71 -33.11
CA GLY A 478 18.95 -6.60 -32.77
C GLY A 478 19.40 -5.67 -31.63
N THR A 479 19.56 -6.23 -30.42
CA THR A 479 20.81 -6.00 -29.67
C THR A 479 21.11 -7.19 -28.76
N LYS A 480 21.98 -8.09 -29.23
CA LYS A 480 22.82 -8.88 -28.31
C LYS A 480 23.70 -7.87 -27.58
N ALA A 481 23.27 -7.40 -26.40
CA ALA A 481 24.22 -6.89 -25.43
C ALA A 481 25.10 -8.09 -25.05
N LYS A 482 26.36 -8.08 -25.49
CA LYS A 482 27.37 -8.99 -24.98
C LYS A 482 27.44 -8.79 -23.46
N LEU A 483 27.45 -9.92 -22.76
CA LEU A 483 27.80 -10.11 -21.36
C LEU A 483 29.02 -9.27 -20.93
#